data_AF-A0A840C9F0-F1
#
_entry.id   AF-A0A840C9F0-F1
#
_cell.length_a   1.000
_cell.length_b   1.000
_cell.length_c   1.000
_cell.angle_alpha   90.00
_cell.angle_beta   90.00
_cell.angle_gamma   90.00
#
_symmetry.space_group_name_H-M   'P 1'
#
loop_
_entity.id
_entity.type
_entity.pdbx_description
1 polymer ?
#
loop_
_entity_poly.entity_id
_entity_poly.type
_entity_poly.pdbx_seq_one_letter_code
_entity_poly.pdbx_strand_id
1 'polypeptide(L)'
;MAAARTGVPISVLKAISLTETGRRRDGAMRPWPWTVNMEGKGVWFDDPHAALTYVGRHHRAGARSFDVGCFQLNYKWHGRNFASIEQMIQPEQNALYAARFLLDLYAEKGNWSAAAGAYHSRTRKFSDRYRKRFDTFRAALRNEDGSGAAAPIATRHARADSAPATGKLAPALRVNLYPLLQAGEARRGLGSLVPVTSAADAGLFAGSSQRLIR
;
A
#
# COMPACT_ATOMS: atom_id res chain seq x y z
N MET A 1 1.37 3.06 6.40
CA MET A 1 2.08 2.64 7.64
C MET A 1 3.53 2.23 7.41
N ALA A 2 3.88 1.35 6.47
CA ALA A 2 5.28 0.96 6.23
C ALA A 2 6.21 2.15 5.90
N ALA A 3 5.84 3.00 4.93
CA ALA A 3 6.60 4.21 4.58
C ALA A 3 6.85 5.13 5.79
N ALA A 4 5.80 5.47 6.53
CA ALA A 4 5.91 6.30 7.73
C ALA A 4 6.77 5.66 8.83
N ARG A 5 6.75 4.33 8.97
CA ARG A 5 7.52 3.60 9.99
C ARG A 5 8.99 3.43 9.66
N THR A 6 9.36 3.44 8.38
CA THR A 6 10.74 3.17 7.93
C THR A 6 11.42 4.38 7.31
N GLY A 7 10.67 5.41 6.92
CA GLY A 7 11.19 6.54 6.15
C GLY A 7 11.42 6.24 4.67
N VAL A 8 11.09 5.02 4.19
CA VAL A 8 11.12 4.74 2.75
C VAL A 8 10.03 5.56 2.07
N PRO A 9 10.33 6.30 0.98
CA PRO A 9 9.32 7.10 0.31
C PRO A 9 8.14 6.25 -0.18
N ILE A 10 6.92 6.75 -0.04
CA ILE A 10 5.71 6.00 -0.43
C ILE A 10 5.71 5.67 -1.93
N SER A 11 6.28 6.56 -2.75
CA SER A 11 6.45 6.35 -4.20
C SER A 11 7.32 5.13 -4.48
N VAL A 12 8.34 4.86 -3.67
CA VAL A 12 9.23 3.68 -3.80
C VAL A 12 8.44 2.42 -3.51
N LEU A 13 7.74 2.36 -2.37
CA LEU A 13 6.99 1.16 -1.98
C LEU A 13 5.87 0.84 -2.97
N LYS A 14 5.14 1.86 -3.44
CA LYS A 14 4.11 1.68 -4.47
C LYS A 14 4.71 1.22 -5.79
N ALA A 15 5.81 1.82 -6.24
CA ALA A 15 6.47 1.45 -7.49
C ALA A 15 7.00 0.01 -7.47
N ILE A 16 7.58 -0.47 -6.36
CA ILE A 16 7.95 -1.88 -6.20
C ILE A 16 6.71 -2.76 -6.28
N SER A 17 5.67 -2.48 -5.48
CA SER A 17 4.47 -3.33 -5.45
C SER A 17 3.75 -3.41 -6.81
N LEU A 18 3.72 -2.31 -7.58
CA LEU A 18 3.21 -2.29 -8.95
C LEU A 18 4.11 -3.03 -9.95
N THR A 19 5.43 -2.99 -9.74
CA THR A 19 6.37 -3.75 -10.55
C THR A 19 6.18 -5.25 -10.34
N GLU A 20 5.99 -5.67 -9.09
CA GLU A 20 5.83 -7.07 -8.67
C GLU A 20 4.45 -7.66 -9.01
N THR A 21 3.38 -6.97 -8.62
CA THR A 21 2.01 -7.54 -8.63
C THR A 21 1.00 -6.71 -9.39
N GLY A 22 1.45 -5.64 -10.05
CA GLY A 22 0.58 -4.71 -10.77
C GLY A 22 -0.32 -5.41 -11.79
N ARG A 23 -1.62 -5.22 -11.64
CA ARG A 23 -2.65 -5.69 -12.59
C ARG A 23 -3.56 -4.55 -13.02
N ARG A 24 -3.97 -4.60 -14.28
CA ARG A 24 -4.94 -3.65 -14.84
C ARG A 24 -6.36 -4.08 -14.44
N ARG A 25 -7.07 -3.21 -13.74
CA ARG A 25 -8.47 -3.38 -13.34
C ARG A 25 -9.16 -2.02 -13.48
N ASP A 26 -10.32 -2.00 -14.13
CA ASP A 26 -11.10 -0.77 -14.34
C ASP A 26 -10.27 0.37 -14.98
N GLY A 27 -9.44 0.02 -15.96
CA GLY A 27 -8.55 0.96 -16.65
C GLY A 27 -7.29 1.39 -15.87
N ALA A 28 -7.19 1.07 -14.58
CA ALA A 28 -6.06 1.47 -13.72
C ALA A 28 -5.14 0.29 -13.38
N MET A 29 -3.83 0.54 -13.34
CA MET A 29 -2.85 -0.41 -12.80
C MET A 29 -2.86 -0.33 -11.26
N ARG A 30 -3.10 -1.45 -10.57
CA ARG A 30 -3.14 -1.51 -9.11
C ARG A 30 -2.32 -2.70 -8.59
N PRO A 31 -1.65 -2.57 -7.43
CA PRO A 31 -1.00 -3.70 -6.79
C PRO A 31 -2.03 -4.73 -6.32
N TRP A 32 -1.59 -5.98 -6.15
CA TRP A 32 -2.46 -7.08 -5.72
C TRP A 32 -1.82 -7.86 -4.56
N PRO A 33 -2.42 -7.84 -3.36
CA PRO A 33 -1.79 -8.37 -2.15
C PRO A 33 -1.72 -9.88 -2.12
N TRP A 34 -2.76 -10.56 -2.60
CA TRP A 34 -2.88 -12.01 -2.51
C TRP A 34 -2.34 -12.63 -3.79
N THR A 35 -1.04 -12.43 -4.01
CA THR A 35 -0.32 -12.95 -5.17
C THR A 35 0.69 -13.98 -4.70
N VAL A 36 0.73 -15.12 -5.39
CA VAL A 36 1.70 -16.20 -5.16
C VAL A 36 2.39 -16.52 -6.47
N ASN A 37 3.71 -16.52 -6.48
CA ASN A 37 4.50 -17.08 -7.58
C ASN A 37 5.07 -18.43 -7.14
N MET A 38 4.54 -19.51 -7.70
CA MET A 38 5.01 -20.86 -7.44
C MET A 38 5.90 -21.29 -8.61
N GLU A 39 7.22 -21.17 -8.44
CA GLU A 39 8.23 -21.64 -9.41
C GLU A 39 8.03 -21.06 -10.83
N GLY A 40 7.70 -19.77 -10.93
CA GLY A 40 7.45 -19.07 -12.19
C GLY A 40 5.97 -18.98 -12.56
N LYS A 41 5.09 -19.72 -11.88
CA LYS A 41 3.64 -19.64 -12.08
C LYS A 41 3.01 -18.65 -11.10
N GLY A 42 2.72 -17.45 -11.60
CA GLY A 42 1.94 -16.43 -10.88
C GLY A 42 0.46 -16.80 -10.78
N VAL A 43 -0.09 -16.71 -9.57
CA VAL A 43 -1.51 -16.91 -9.26
C VAL A 43 -1.98 -15.76 -8.37
N TRP A 44 -3.17 -15.23 -8.66
CA TRP A 44 -3.78 -14.11 -7.94
C TRP A 44 -5.09 -14.57 -7.32
N PHE A 45 -5.30 -14.23 -6.05
CA PHE A 45 -6.46 -14.63 -5.28
C PHE A 45 -7.25 -13.41 -4.83
N ASP A 46 -8.56 -13.53 -4.66
CA ASP A 46 -9.39 -12.41 -4.17
C ASP A 46 -9.32 -12.22 -2.66
N ASP A 47 -8.95 -13.28 -1.94
CA ASP A 47 -8.90 -13.32 -0.48
C ASP A 47 -7.62 -14.03 0.02
N PRO A 48 -7.17 -13.73 1.26
CA PRO A 48 -5.97 -14.34 1.83
C PRO A 48 -6.09 -15.84 2.06
N HIS A 49 -7.28 -16.34 2.40
CA HIS A 49 -7.48 -17.74 2.77
C HIS A 49 -7.28 -18.67 1.56
N ALA A 50 -7.76 -18.27 0.38
CA ALA A 50 -7.52 -18.98 -0.87
C ALA A 50 -6.02 -19.04 -1.21
N ALA A 51 -5.30 -17.92 -1.06
CA ALA A 51 -3.86 -17.87 -1.28
C ALA A 51 -3.10 -18.79 -0.31
N LEU A 52 -3.47 -18.79 0.97
CA LEU A 52 -2.85 -19.61 2.01
C LEU A 52 -3.14 -21.09 1.83
N THR A 53 -4.36 -21.44 1.44
CA THR A 53 -4.72 -22.82 1.08
C THR A 53 -3.87 -23.32 -0.07
N TYR A 54 -3.69 -22.50 -1.11
CA TYR A 54 -2.82 -22.80 -2.24
C TYR A 54 -1.37 -23.01 -1.81
N VAL A 55 -0.78 -22.04 -1.10
CA VAL A 55 0.62 -22.14 -0.63
C VAL A 55 0.79 -23.33 0.31
N GLY A 56 -0.12 -23.54 1.26
CA GLY A 56 -0.07 -24.63 2.21
C GLY A 56 -0.08 -26.01 1.54
N ARG A 57 -0.89 -26.19 0.49
CA ARG A 57 -0.90 -27.42 -0.32
C ARG A 57 0.46 -27.66 -0.99
N HIS A 58 1.00 -26.66 -1.67
CA HIS A 58 2.30 -26.79 -2.36
C HIS A 58 3.47 -26.96 -1.38
N HIS A 59 3.44 -26.26 -0.25
CA HIS A 59 4.45 -26.41 0.80
C HIS A 59 4.43 -27.82 1.40
N ARG A 60 3.25 -28.40 1.67
CA ARG A 60 3.15 -29.80 2.12
C ARG A 60 3.64 -30.79 1.06
N ALA A 61 3.45 -30.48 -0.22
CA ALA A 61 3.98 -31.26 -1.34
C ALA A 61 5.49 -31.07 -1.57
N GLY A 62 6.19 -30.29 -0.74
CA GLY A 62 7.65 -30.14 -0.79
C GLY A 62 8.16 -28.84 -1.38
N ALA A 63 7.29 -27.93 -1.85
CA ALA A 63 7.73 -26.63 -2.37
C ALA A 63 8.41 -25.81 -1.26
N ARG A 64 9.61 -25.28 -1.55
CA ARG A 64 10.39 -24.47 -0.60
C ARG A 64 10.84 -23.12 -1.16
N SER A 65 10.68 -22.88 -2.45
CA SER A 65 11.04 -21.63 -3.12
C SER A 65 9.85 -21.11 -3.90
N PHE A 66 9.19 -20.08 -3.35
CA PHE A 66 8.03 -19.43 -3.95
C PHE A 66 7.92 -18.02 -3.38
N ASP A 67 7.30 -17.10 -4.13
CA ASP A 67 7.13 -15.71 -3.72
C ASP A 67 5.70 -15.45 -3.26
N VAL A 68 5.55 -14.61 -2.23
CA VAL A 68 4.24 -14.29 -1.65
C VAL A 68 4.05 -12.80 -1.42
N GLY A 69 2.80 -12.36 -1.56
CA GLY A 69 2.35 -11.04 -1.12
C GLY A 69 2.51 -9.94 -2.18
N CYS A 70 2.10 -8.72 -1.81
CA CYS A 70 2.16 -7.52 -2.65
C CYS A 70 3.58 -7.07 -3.03
N PHE A 71 4.61 -7.57 -2.36
CA PHE A 71 6.02 -7.30 -2.64
C PHE A 71 6.80 -8.53 -3.13
N GLN A 72 6.10 -9.66 -3.36
CA GLN A 72 6.69 -10.91 -3.89
C GLN A 72 7.98 -11.33 -3.17
N LEU A 73 7.92 -11.41 -1.84
CA LEU A 73 9.04 -11.88 -1.04
C LEU A 73 9.18 -13.39 -1.18
N ASN A 74 10.37 -13.85 -1.55
CA ASN A 74 10.65 -15.28 -1.67
C ASN A 74 10.76 -15.98 -0.31
N TYR A 75 10.00 -17.05 -0.11
CA TYR A 75 9.95 -17.82 1.14
C TYR A 75 11.28 -18.48 1.51
N LYS A 76 12.02 -19.02 0.54
CA LYS A 76 13.31 -19.70 0.78
C LYS A 76 14.31 -18.75 1.44
N TRP A 77 14.33 -17.51 0.98
CA TRP A 77 15.34 -16.53 1.38
C TRP A 77 14.88 -15.68 2.59
N HIS A 78 13.61 -15.30 2.62
CA HIS A 78 13.10 -14.33 3.59
C HIS A 78 12.18 -14.92 4.66
N GLY A 79 11.68 -16.14 4.46
CA GLY A 79 10.63 -16.74 5.31
C GLY A 79 10.99 -16.82 6.79
N ARG A 80 12.27 -17.01 7.14
CA ARG A 80 12.75 -17.07 8.54
C ARG A 80 12.58 -15.77 9.33
N ASN A 81 12.31 -14.65 8.66
CA ASN A 81 12.06 -13.36 9.31
C ASN A 81 10.59 -13.17 9.72
N PHE A 82 9.75 -14.17 9.45
CA PHE A 82 8.34 -14.19 9.78
C PHE A 82 8.05 -15.39 10.68
N ALA A 83 7.08 -15.24 11.57
CA ALA A 83 6.61 -16.32 12.43
C ALA A 83 5.93 -17.45 11.64
N SER A 84 5.39 -17.13 10.46
CA SER A 84 4.70 -18.09 9.59
C SER A 84 4.51 -17.54 8.18
N ILE A 85 4.17 -18.42 7.24
CA ILE A 85 3.71 -18.04 5.89
C ILE A 85 2.44 -17.17 5.98
N GLU A 86 1.55 -17.48 6.92
CA GLU A 86 0.35 -16.70 7.24
C GLU A 86 0.69 -15.24 7.52
N GLN A 87 1.71 -14.99 8.34
CA GLN A 87 2.18 -13.64 8.64
C GLN A 87 2.90 -13.00 7.44
N MET A 88 3.71 -13.78 6.72
CA MET A 88 4.51 -13.31 5.58
C MET A 88 3.67 -12.77 4.42
N ILE A 89 2.49 -13.37 4.17
CA ILE A 89 1.58 -12.91 3.11
C ILE A 89 0.75 -11.69 3.51
N GLN A 90 0.63 -11.38 4.82
CA GLN A 90 -0.17 -10.23 5.26
C GLN A 90 0.40 -8.93 4.67
N PRO A 91 -0.42 -8.06 4.04
CA PRO A 91 0.08 -6.95 3.25
C PRO A 91 0.92 -5.97 4.05
N GLU A 92 0.55 -5.72 5.29
CA GLU A 92 1.30 -4.84 6.19
C GLU A 92 2.69 -5.42 6.51
N GLN A 93 2.76 -6.71 6.82
CA GLN A 93 3.98 -7.36 7.30
C GLN A 93 4.93 -7.60 6.13
N ASN A 94 4.37 -7.97 4.98
CA ASN A 94 5.05 -8.05 3.69
C ASN A 94 5.67 -6.69 3.32
N ALA A 95 4.88 -5.60 3.39
CA ALA A 95 5.35 -4.25 3.08
C ALA A 95 6.41 -3.74 4.06
N LEU A 96 6.24 -3.98 5.37
CA LEU A 96 7.19 -3.54 6.39
C LEU A 96 8.54 -4.22 6.21
N TYR A 97 8.54 -5.54 5.97
CA TYR A 97 9.76 -6.28 5.71
C TYR A 97 10.44 -5.81 4.42
N ALA A 98 9.67 -5.69 3.33
CA ALA A 98 10.20 -5.20 2.05
C ALA A 98 10.80 -3.79 2.18
N ALA A 99 10.17 -2.90 2.96
CA ALA A 99 10.69 -1.56 3.22
C ALA A 99 12.03 -1.59 3.96
N ARG A 100 12.21 -2.45 4.96
CA ARG A 100 13.49 -2.62 5.67
C ARG A 100 14.56 -3.17 4.74
N PHE A 101 14.24 -4.21 3.97
CA PHE A 101 15.16 -4.78 2.99
C PHE A 101 15.58 -3.75 1.92
N LEU A 102 14.66 -2.91 1.46
CA LEU A 102 14.97 -1.81 0.54
C LEU A 102 15.90 -0.75 1.14
N LEU A 103 15.82 -0.49 2.44
CA LEU A 103 16.76 0.42 3.11
C LEU A 103 18.18 -0.15 3.13
N ASP A 104 18.34 -1.44 3.41
CA ASP A 104 19.64 -2.11 3.37
C ASP A 104 20.25 -2.02 1.96
N LEU A 105 19.43 -2.28 0.94
CA LEU A 105 19.83 -2.15 -0.47
C LEU A 105 20.11 -0.70 -0.85
N TYR A 106 19.38 0.26 -0.31
CA TYR A 106 19.64 1.68 -0.53
C TYR A 106 20.98 2.10 0.08
N ALA A 107 21.27 1.67 1.30
CA ALA A 107 22.56 1.92 1.94
C ALA A 107 23.72 1.31 1.13
N GLU A 108 23.53 0.14 0.54
CA GLU A 108 24.53 -0.49 -0.33
C GLU A 108 24.69 0.20 -1.68
N LYS A 109 23.58 0.64 -2.31
CA LYS A 109 23.58 1.11 -3.71
C LYS A 109 23.60 2.63 -3.86
N GLY A 110 23.33 3.38 -2.80
CA GLY A 110 23.32 4.85 -2.77
C GLY A 110 22.13 5.53 -3.46
N ASN A 111 21.28 4.77 -4.17
CA ASN A 111 20.08 5.33 -4.79
C ASN A 111 18.96 4.28 -4.94
N TRP A 112 17.73 4.77 -4.99
CA TRP A 112 16.54 3.92 -5.03
C TRP A 112 16.34 3.12 -6.32
N SER A 113 16.76 3.63 -7.49
CA SER A 113 16.67 2.86 -8.75
C SER A 113 17.59 1.63 -8.68
N ALA A 114 18.83 1.82 -8.23
CA ALA A 114 19.77 0.72 -8.05
C ALA A 114 19.35 -0.24 -6.92
N ALA A 115 18.79 0.28 -5.81
CA ALA A 115 18.22 -0.53 -4.74
C ALA A 115 17.05 -1.40 -5.24
N ALA A 116 16.13 -0.84 -6.03
CA ALA A 116 15.03 -1.57 -6.65
C ALA A 116 15.54 -2.66 -7.62
N GLY A 117 16.58 -2.36 -8.41
CA GLY A 117 17.23 -3.35 -9.25
C GLY A 117 17.78 -4.53 -8.44
N ALA A 118 18.48 -4.24 -7.35
CA ALA A 118 19.07 -5.24 -6.46
C ALA A 118 18.02 -6.01 -5.65
N TYR A 119 16.86 -5.41 -5.37
CA TYR A 119 15.70 -6.05 -4.74
C TYR A 119 15.22 -7.23 -5.59
N HIS A 120 15.14 -7.04 -6.91
CA HIS A 120 14.75 -8.09 -7.84
C HIS A 120 15.89 -9.08 -8.13
N SER A 121 17.08 -8.57 -8.45
CA SER A 121 18.24 -9.40 -8.72
C SER A 121 19.55 -8.61 -8.62
N ARG A 122 20.57 -9.22 -8.01
CA ARG A 122 21.93 -8.65 -7.98
C ARG A 122 22.66 -8.84 -9.33
N THR A 123 22.13 -9.67 -10.22
CA THR A 123 22.71 -9.90 -11.55
C THR A 123 22.22 -8.84 -12.53
N ARG A 124 23.15 -8.03 -13.05
CA ARG A 124 22.87 -6.83 -13.86
C ARG A 124 21.88 -7.06 -15.02
N LYS A 125 22.03 -8.17 -15.75
CA LYS A 125 21.16 -8.54 -16.88
C LYS A 125 19.67 -8.58 -16.50
N PHE A 126 19.35 -9.01 -15.27
CA PHE A 126 17.97 -9.12 -14.80
C PHE A 126 17.48 -7.82 -14.13
N SER A 127 18.38 -7.04 -13.52
CA SER A 127 18.00 -5.78 -12.86
C SER A 127 17.61 -4.67 -13.83
N ASP A 128 18.20 -4.58 -15.03
CA ASP A 128 18.02 -3.41 -15.89
C ASP A 128 16.57 -3.22 -16.39
N ARG A 129 15.91 -4.32 -16.78
CA ARG A 129 14.48 -4.27 -17.18
C ARG A 129 13.59 -3.89 -16.00
N TYR A 130 13.89 -4.45 -14.82
CA TYR A 130 13.16 -4.19 -13.61
C TYR A 130 13.25 -2.71 -13.20
N ARG A 131 14.47 -2.16 -13.20
CA ARG A 131 14.75 -0.75 -12.88
C ARG A 131 13.95 0.20 -13.77
N LYS A 132 13.94 -0.02 -15.09
CA LYS A 132 13.16 0.81 -16.01
C LYS A 132 11.68 0.84 -15.65
N ARG A 133 11.09 -0.33 -15.38
CA ARG A 133 9.67 -0.43 -14.98
C ARG A 133 9.40 0.25 -13.64
N PHE A 134 10.27 0.04 -12.66
CA PHE A 134 10.22 0.72 -11.36
C PHE A 134 10.30 2.25 -11.52
N ASP A 135 11.27 2.75 -12.30
CA ASP A 135 11.48 4.18 -12.50
C ASP A 135 10.27 4.83 -13.21
N THR A 136 9.63 4.14 -14.16
CA THR A 136 8.37 4.58 -14.77
C THR A 136 7.25 4.74 -13.74
N PHE A 137 7.01 3.72 -12.91
CA PHE A 137 5.97 3.81 -11.88
C PHE A 137 6.28 4.87 -10.84
N ARG A 138 7.54 4.93 -10.38
CA ARG A 138 7.94 5.89 -9.37
C ARG A 138 7.80 7.32 -9.87
N ALA A 139 8.21 7.62 -11.10
CA ALA A 139 8.07 8.95 -11.68
C ALA A 139 6.63 9.47 -11.62
N ALA A 140 5.64 8.61 -11.91
CA ALA A 140 4.22 8.95 -11.83
C ALA A 140 3.69 9.16 -10.40
N LEU A 141 4.42 8.71 -9.38
CA LEU A 141 4.02 8.71 -7.97
C LEU A 141 4.86 9.66 -7.09
N ARG A 142 5.83 10.39 -7.67
CA ARG A 142 6.77 11.24 -6.90
C ARG A 142 6.09 12.33 -6.10
N ASN A 143 4.95 12.84 -6.57
CA ASN A 143 4.16 13.86 -5.87
C ASN A 143 3.58 13.37 -4.53
N GLU A 144 3.49 12.05 -4.32
CA GLU A 144 2.94 11.49 -3.09
C GLU A 144 3.96 11.46 -1.92
N ASP A 145 5.26 11.57 -2.20
CA ASP A 145 6.31 11.48 -1.17
C ASP A 145 6.21 12.60 -0.11
N GLY A 146 5.74 13.79 -0.50
CA GLY A 146 5.54 14.94 0.40
C GLY A 146 4.22 14.90 1.17
N SER A 147 3.29 14.01 0.83
CA SER A 147 1.98 13.92 1.49
C SER A 147 1.98 12.99 2.73
N GLY A 148 3.11 12.36 3.04
CA GLY A 148 3.19 11.32 4.08
C GLY A 148 4.46 11.30 4.95
N ALA A 149 5.30 12.34 4.90
CA ALA A 149 6.55 12.39 5.66
C ALA A 149 6.36 13.01 7.05
N ALA A 150 6.09 12.18 8.07
CA ALA A 150 6.60 12.45 9.41
C ALA A 150 8.06 11.97 9.45
N ALA A 151 8.96 12.82 9.94
CA ALA A 151 10.41 12.62 9.95
C ALA A 151 10.84 11.30 10.65
N PRO A 152 11.98 10.70 10.26
CA PRO A 152 12.45 9.45 10.87
C PRO A 152 12.94 9.72 12.31
N ILE A 153 12.19 9.23 13.30
CA ILE A 153 12.72 9.06 14.66
C ILE A 153 13.56 7.79 14.67
N ALA A 154 14.87 7.97 14.72
CA ALA A 154 15.80 6.89 15.01
C ALA A 154 15.88 6.69 16.52
N THR A 155 15.28 5.62 17.08
CA THR A 155 15.87 4.90 18.25
C THR A 155 15.20 3.55 18.56
N ARG A 156 16.06 2.51 18.58
CA ARG A 156 16.25 1.35 19.48
C ARG A 156 15.07 0.48 20.01
N HIS A 157 15.43 -0.80 20.10
CA HIS A 157 14.75 -2.03 20.54
C HIS A 157 13.82 -2.00 21.76
N ALA A 158 12.73 -2.81 21.73
CA ALA A 158 12.38 -3.79 22.78
C ALA A 158 11.19 -4.70 22.34
N ARG A 159 11.21 -5.96 22.82
CA ARG A 159 10.13 -6.97 22.77
C ARG A 159 8.97 -6.59 23.70
N ALA A 160 7.75 -7.05 23.39
CA ALA A 160 6.84 -7.77 24.31
C ALA A 160 5.47 -8.06 23.65
N ASP A 161 4.84 -9.11 24.15
CA ASP A 161 3.70 -9.86 23.64
C ASP A 161 2.31 -9.20 23.79
N SER A 162 1.31 -9.80 23.14
CA SER A 162 -0.05 -10.14 23.64
C SER A 162 -1.20 -9.79 22.68
N ALA A 163 -2.08 -10.77 22.44
CA ALA A 163 -3.35 -10.73 21.69
C ALA A 163 -4.55 -10.38 22.63
N PRO A 164 -5.84 -10.60 22.25
CA PRO A 164 -6.62 -9.98 21.17
C PRO A 164 -7.96 -9.38 21.69
N ALA A 165 -8.72 -8.66 20.85
CA ALA A 165 -10.13 -8.36 21.13
C ALA A 165 -11.01 -8.32 19.86
N THR A 166 -12.24 -8.78 20.05
CA THR A 166 -13.32 -9.16 19.13
C THR A 166 -14.23 -7.99 18.72
N GLY A 167 -14.89 -8.07 17.55
CA GLY A 167 -16.03 -7.20 17.18
C GLY A 167 -16.56 -7.39 15.75
N LYS A 168 -17.86 -7.65 15.61
CA LYS A 168 -18.64 -8.02 14.40
C LYS A 168 -18.71 -6.94 13.30
N LEU A 169 -18.87 -7.38 12.04
CA LEU A 169 -18.98 -6.58 10.81
C LEU A 169 -20.42 -6.58 10.24
N ALA A 170 -20.89 -5.45 9.72
CA ALA A 170 -22.02 -5.35 8.77
C ALA A 170 -21.51 -4.74 7.45
N PRO A 171 -22.11 -5.05 6.28
CA PRO A 171 -21.43 -4.92 5.00
C PRO A 171 -21.64 -3.54 4.36
N ALA A 172 -20.54 -2.84 4.08
CA ALA A 172 -20.52 -1.67 3.21
C ALA A 172 -19.87 -2.02 1.86
N LEU A 173 -20.50 -1.53 0.79
CA LEU A 173 -20.14 -1.60 -0.62
C LEU A 173 -18.61 -1.59 -0.85
N ARG A 174 -18.04 -2.69 -1.36
CA ARG A 174 -16.58 -2.85 -1.51
C ARG A 174 -16.03 -2.09 -2.71
N VAL A 175 -15.73 -0.82 -2.49
CA VAL A 175 -14.71 -0.13 -3.29
C VAL A 175 -13.34 -0.48 -2.68
N ASN A 176 -12.60 -1.40 -3.30
CA ASN A 176 -11.24 -1.76 -2.87
C ASN A 176 -10.27 -0.61 -3.18
N LEU A 177 -10.29 0.43 -2.36
CA LEU A 177 -9.24 1.43 -2.26
C LEU A 177 -8.36 1.02 -1.09
N TYR A 178 -7.26 0.31 -1.38
CA TYR A 178 -6.28 -0.16 -0.41
C TYR A 178 -5.97 0.91 0.66
N PRO A 179 -6.46 0.78 1.90
CA PRO A 179 -6.27 1.81 2.94
C PRO A 179 -4.82 1.95 3.39
N LEU A 180 -3.97 0.96 3.07
CA LEU A 180 -2.60 0.86 3.55
C LEU A 180 -1.60 1.75 2.78
N LEU A 181 -2.08 2.44 1.75
CA LEU A 181 -1.33 3.34 0.86
C LEU A 181 -1.87 4.77 0.84
N GLN A 182 -2.79 5.09 1.76
CA GLN A 182 -3.33 6.44 1.92
C GLN A 182 -2.44 7.26 2.86
N ALA A 183 -2.19 8.52 2.49
CA ALA A 183 -1.75 9.55 3.41
C ALA A 183 -2.86 9.77 4.45
N GLY A 184 -2.51 9.86 5.73
CA GLY A 184 -3.51 10.00 6.79
C GLY A 184 -4.30 11.31 6.65
N GLU A 185 -5.63 11.21 6.61
CA GLU A 185 -6.50 12.36 6.84
C GLU A 185 -6.35 12.81 8.30
N ALA A 186 -5.67 13.93 8.50
CA ALA A 186 -5.77 14.67 9.74
C ALA A 186 -7.19 15.26 9.84
N ARG A 187 -8.02 14.67 10.70
CA ARG A 187 -9.22 15.34 11.21
C ARG A 187 -8.77 16.63 11.90
N ARG A 188 -8.90 17.75 11.20
CA ARG A 188 -8.86 19.08 11.83
C ARG A 188 -10.14 19.23 12.63
N GLY A 189 -10.00 19.43 13.93
CA GLY A 189 -11.12 19.73 14.82
C GLY A 189 -11.87 20.97 14.33
N LEU A 190 -13.20 20.88 14.34
CA LEU A 190 -14.06 22.04 14.17
C LEU A 190 -14.10 22.78 15.51
N GLY A 191 -13.19 23.74 15.63
CA GLY A 191 -13.31 24.83 16.60
C GLY A 191 -14.51 25.69 16.22
N SER A 192 -15.45 25.77 17.14
CA SER A 192 -16.56 26.73 17.19
C SER A 192 -16.07 28.16 16.95
N LEU A 193 -16.63 28.87 15.96
CA LEU A 193 -16.90 30.31 16.03
C LEU A 193 -18.10 30.67 15.12
N VAL A 194 -19.10 31.27 15.75
CA VAL A 194 -20.30 31.86 15.15
C VAL A 194 -19.92 33.23 14.56
N PRO A 195 -20.31 33.60 13.34
CA PRO A 195 -20.43 35.00 12.97
C PRO A 195 -21.84 35.48 13.29
N VAL A 196 -21.96 36.37 14.27
CA VAL A 196 -23.15 37.21 14.47
C VAL A 196 -23.10 38.28 13.39
N THR A 197 -24.02 38.24 12.42
CA THR A 197 -24.26 39.35 11.50
C THR A 197 -25.29 40.28 12.11
N SER A 198 -24.93 41.55 12.25
CA SER A 198 -25.85 42.63 12.64
C SER A 198 -26.44 43.34 11.43
N ALA A 199 -27.72 43.74 11.60
CA ALA A 199 -28.50 44.80 10.93
C ALA A 199 -28.89 44.58 9.46
N ALA A 200 -30.20 44.37 9.17
CA ALA A 200 -31.27 45.37 8.94
C ALA A 200 -31.21 45.93 7.49
N ASP A 201 -32.27 46.13 6.71
CA ASP A 201 -33.72 46.17 6.93
C ASP A 201 -34.45 46.12 5.56
N ALA A 202 -35.78 45.94 5.62
CA ALA A 202 -36.80 46.36 4.65
C ALA A 202 -37.01 45.63 3.29
N GLY A 203 -38.28 45.21 3.07
CA GLY A 203 -38.85 44.98 1.73
C GLY A 203 -40.08 44.06 1.64
N LEU A 204 -41.19 44.42 2.28
CA LEU A 204 -42.54 43.83 2.09
C LEU A 204 -43.25 44.44 0.86
N PHE A 205 -44.43 43.89 0.51
CA PHE A 205 -45.35 44.17 -0.63
C PHE A 205 -45.11 43.28 -1.87
N ALA A 206 -45.87 42.21 -2.14
CA ALA A 206 -47.31 42.03 -2.43
C ALA A 206 -47.73 42.41 -3.86
N GLY A 207 -48.38 41.46 -4.57
CA GLY A 207 -49.47 41.78 -5.52
C GLY A 207 -49.35 41.32 -6.98
N SER A 208 -50.05 40.22 -7.28
CA SER A 208 -51.08 40.13 -8.36
C SER A 208 -50.74 40.13 -9.86
N SER A 209 -51.16 39.03 -10.52
CA SER A 209 -52.08 38.97 -11.68
C SER A 209 -51.63 39.16 -13.16
N GLN A 210 -52.16 38.22 -13.98
CA GLN A 210 -52.54 38.25 -15.42
C GLN A 210 -51.43 38.11 -16.50
N ARG A 211 -51.44 37.10 -17.39
CA ARG A 211 -52.28 36.74 -18.57
C ARG A 211 -51.78 37.33 -19.91
N LEU A 212 -51.31 36.43 -20.79
CA LEU A 212 -51.60 36.23 -22.23
C LEU A 212 -51.23 37.29 -23.32
N ILE A 213 -50.87 36.72 -24.49
CA ILE A 213 -50.91 37.20 -25.90
C ILE A 213 -49.62 37.86 -26.45
N ARG A 214 -48.83 37.15 -27.27
CA ARG A 214 -48.94 37.01 -28.74
C ARG A 214 -48.04 35.88 -29.24
#